data_AF-D7MXE5-F1
#
_entry.id   AF-D7MXE5-F1
#
_cell.length_a   1.000
_cell.length_b   1.000
_cell.length_c   1.000
_cell.angle_alpha   90.00
_cell.angle_beta   90.00
_cell.angle_gamma   90.00
#
_symmetry.space_group_name_H-M   'P 1'
#
loop_
_entity.id
_entity.type
_entity.pdbx_description
1 polymer ?
#
loop_
_entity_poly.entity_id
_entity_poly.type
_entity_poly.pdbx_seq_one_letter_code
_entity_poly.pdbx_strand_id
1 'polypeptide(L)'
;MVISYPQISSCASVVIDTWRPGETVWTTHWFKNKLPKHIWGKCVFSNGMFYCLSTCGYLGVFDPSKSTWNILPVKPCPTFRGRIPVLMTEHEGDIFVIVYT
;
A
#
# COMPACT_ATOMS: atom_id res chain seq x y z
N MET A 1 -13.83 0.51 8.23
CA MET A 1 -13.65 0.40 6.77
C MET A 1 -12.67 -0.72 6.51
N VAL A 2 -12.99 -1.63 5.61
CA VAL A 2 -12.08 -2.71 5.19
C VAL A 2 -11.51 -2.33 3.83
N ILE A 3 -10.20 -2.41 3.69
CA ILE A 3 -9.51 -2.15 2.43
C ILE A 3 -8.86 -3.46 2.02
N SER A 4 -9.21 -3.93 0.82
CA SER A 4 -8.50 -5.02 0.19
C SER A 4 -7.68 -4.46 -0.96
N TYR A 5 -6.45 -4.95 -1.07
CA TYR A 5 -5.54 -4.62 -2.15
C TYR A 5 -5.32 -5.88 -2.97
N PRO A 6 -6.11 -6.11 -4.04
CA PRO A 6 -5.83 -7.22 -4.93
C PRO A 6 -4.52 -6.92 -5.64
N GLN A 7 -3.51 -7.74 -5.38
CA GLN A 7 -2.20 -7.64 -6.01
C GLN A 7 -2.30 -8.07 -7.48
N ILE A 8 -3.00 -7.30 -8.31
CA ILE A 8 -3.09 -7.56 -9.75
C ILE A 8 -1.86 -6.93 -10.37
N SER A 9 -0.89 -7.80 -10.66
CA SER A 9 0.38 -7.56 -11.35
C SER A 9 0.23 -7.06 -12.80
N SER A 10 -0.80 -6.25 -13.11
CA SER A 10 -0.79 -5.52 -14.37
C SER A 10 0.27 -4.43 -14.24
N CYS A 11 1.31 -4.51 -15.06
CA CYS A 11 2.49 -3.65 -15.06
C CYS A 11 2.19 -2.13 -15.11
N ALA A 12 0.92 -1.73 -15.31
CA ALA A 12 0.47 -0.37 -15.59
C ALA A 12 -0.41 0.28 -14.50
N SER A 13 -1.06 -0.47 -13.60
CA SER A 13 -2.10 0.09 -12.71
C SER A 13 -2.01 -0.43 -11.27
N VAL A 14 -2.41 0.44 -10.33
CA VAL A 14 -2.66 0.13 -8.92
C VAL A 14 -4.17 0.07 -8.73
N VAL A 15 -4.67 -1.06 -8.24
CA VAL A 15 -6.10 -1.29 -8.00
C VAL A 15 -6.33 -1.44 -6.51
N ILE A 16 -7.28 -0.68 -5.96
CA ILE A 16 -7.61 -0.70 -4.53
C ILE A 16 -9.11 -0.92 -4.42
N ASP A 17 -9.53 -1.94 -3.68
CA ASP A 17 -10.93 -2.21 -3.42
C ASP A 17 -11.25 -1.83 -1.97
N THR A 18 -12.25 -0.97 -1.79
CA THR A 18 -12.70 -0.53 -0.47
C THR A 18 -14.12 -1.00 -0.22
N TRP A 19 -14.39 -1.42 1.02
CA TRP A 19 -15.73 -1.77 1.47
C TRP A 19 -15.94 -1.29 2.90
N ARG A 20 -17.13 -0.80 3.20
CA ARG A 20 -17.55 -0.40 4.55
C ARG A 20 -18.64 -1.33 5.06
N PRO A 21 -18.64 -1.67 6.36
CA PRO A 21 -19.74 -2.42 6.96
C PRO A 21 -21.10 -1.78 6.65
N GLY A 22 -22.00 -2.58 6.10
CA GLY A 22 -23.32 -2.14 5.63
C GLY A 22 -23.43 -1.90 4.12
N GLU A 23 -22.32 -1.81 3.39
CA GLU A 23 -22.34 -1.74 1.93
C GLU A 23 -22.59 -3.12 1.31
N THR A 24 -23.33 -3.16 0.20
CA THR A 24 -23.64 -4.39 -0.52
C THR A 24 -22.65 -4.71 -1.65
N VAL A 25 -21.79 -3.75 -2.01
CA VAL A 25 -20.83 -3.86 -3.10
C VAL A 25 -19.48 -3.27 -2.71
N TRP A 26 -18.41 -3.73 -3.33
CA TRP A 26 -17.07 -3.14 -3.22
C TRP A 26 -16.96 -1.91 -4.12
N THR A 27 -16.20 -0.91 -3.69
CA THR A 27 -15.80 0.23 -4.53
C THR A 27 -14.39 0.02 -5.03
N THR A 28 -14.21 -0.02 -6.35
CA THR A 28 -12.90 -0.21 -6.99
C THR A 28 -12.30 1.12 -7.44
N HIS A 29 -11.06 1.38 -7.02
CA HIS A 29 -10.28 2.55 -7.39
C HIS A 29 -9.12 2.16 -8.31
N TRP A 30 -9.00 2.86 -9.44
CA TRP A 30 -7.98 2.59 -10.45
C TRP A 30 -7.00 3.75 -10.56
N PHE A 31 -5.71 3.48 -10.37
CA PHE A 31 -4.66 4.48 -10.46
C PHE A 31 -3.55 4.03 -11.39
N LYS A 32 -2.91 4.99 -12.08
CA LYS A 32 -1.70 4.70 -12.86
C LYS A 32 -0.56 4.29 -11.93
N ASN A 33 0.07 3.16 -12.21
CA ASN A 33 1.26 2.74 -11.47
C ASN A 33 2.46 3.61 -11.86
N LYS A 34 2.90 4.45 -10.94
CA LYS A 34 4.07 5.32 -11.09
C LYS A 34 5.40 4.54 -10.94
N LEU A 35 5.35 3.28 -10.49
CA LEU A 35 6.51 2.37 -10.38
C LEU A 35 6.25 1.09 -11.19
N PRO A 36 6.31 1.15 -12.53
CA PRO A 36 6.13 -0.02 -13.37
C PRO A 36 7.17 -1.10 -13.02
N LYS A 37 6.79 -2.38 -13.11
CA LYS A 37 7.59 -3.57 -12.71
C LYS A 37 7.75 -3.81 -11.20
N HIS A 38 7.35 -2.87 -10.36
CA HIS A 38 7.38 -3.06 -8.91
C HIS A 38 5.99 -3.37 -8.36
N ILE A 39 5.95 -4.27 -7.40
CA ILE A 39 4.72 -4.76 -6.80
C ILE A 39 4.60 -4.13 -5.41
N TRP A 40 3.38 -3.76 -5.04
CA TRP A 40 3.03 -3.33 -3.69
C TRP A 40 2.57 -4.57 -2.92
N GLY A 41 3.24 -4.90 -1.81
CA GLY A 41 3.08 -6.22 -1.19
C GLY A 41 2.90 -6.23 0.32
N LYS A 42 3.28 -5.14 1.01
CA LYS A 42 3.02 -4.95 2.44
C LYS A 42 2.20 -3.70 2.60
N CYS A 43 1.24 -3.70 3.51
CA CYS A 43 0.39 -2.56 3.74
C CYS A 43 -0.02 -2.43 5.20
N VAL A 44 -0.40 -1.23 5.59
CA VAL A 44 -0.97 -0.93 6.90
C VAL A 44 -1.96 0.22 6.77
N PHE A 45 -2.99 0.22 7.59
CA PHE A 45 -3.89 1.36 7.72
C PHE A 45 -3.49 2.17 8.96
N SER A 46 -3.25 3.46 8.81
CA SER A 46 -2.87 4.36 9.89
C SER A 46 -3.51 5.73 9.67
N ASN A 47 -4.05 6.35 10.72
CA ASN A 47 -4.55 7.73 10.68
C ASN A 47 -5.48 8.05 9.51
N GLY A 48 -6.38 7.11 9.17
CA GLY A 48 -7.34 7.28 8.06
C GLY A 48 -6.77 7.04 6.67
N MET A 49 -5.49 6.71 6.56
CA MET A 49 -4.75 6.51 5.31
C MET A 49 -4.31 5.06 5.16
N PHE A 50 -4.24 4.58 3.93
CA PHE A 50 -3.78 3.22 3.61
C PHE A 50 -2.40 3.28 2.95
N TYR A 51 -1.41 2.73 3.61
CA TYR A 51 -0.02 2.78 3.18
C TYR A 51 0.42 1.44 2.61
N CYS A 52 1.22 1.47 1.55
CA CYS A 52 1.76 0.28 0.90
C CYS A 52 3.27 0.42 0.69
N LEU A 53 4.03 -0.62 1.01
CA LEU A 53 5.45 -0.73 0.69
C LEU A 53 5.63 -1.51 -0.63
N SER A 54 6.38 -0.92 -1.56
CA SER A 54 6.76 -1.58 -2.80
C SER A 54 7.96 -2.51 -2.61
N THR A 55 8.16 -3.44 -3.54
CA THR A 55 9.35 -4.32 -3.56
C THR A 55 10.68 -3.56 -3.70
N CYS A 56 10.67 -2.31 -4.15
CA CYS A 56 11.84 -1.43 -4.23
C CYS A 56 11.92 -0.41 -3.09
N GLY A 57 11.10 -0.54 -2.05
CA GLY A 57 11.19 0.25 -0.82
C GLY A 57 10.43 1.58 -0.84
N TYR A 58 9.68 1.90 -1.91
CA TYR A 58 8.86 3.11 -1.94
C TYR A 58 7.59 2.93 -1.10
N LEU A 59 7.12 4.02 -0.51
CA LEU A 59 5.85 4.07 0.22
C LEU A 59 4.79 4.75 -0.64
N GLY A 60 3.75 3.98 -0.98
CA GLY A 60 2.52 4.45 -1.57
C GLY A 60 1.51 4.77 -0.47
N VAL A 61 0.68 5.77 -0.69
CA VAL A 61 -0.41 6.15 0.21
C VAL A 61 -1.69 6.33 -0.59
N PHE A 62 -2.74 5.69 -0.12
CA PHE A 62 -4.11 5.86 -0.58
C PHE A 62 -4.91 6.63 0.47
N ASP A 63 -5.48 7.76 0.05
CA ASP A 63 -6.44 8.52 0.85
C ASP A 63 -7.87 8.08 0.44
N PRO A 64 -8.58 7.31 1.29
CA PRO A 64 -9.92 6.82 1.00
C PRO A 64 -10.97 7.92 1.00
N SER A 65 -10.72 9.05 1.67
CA SER A 65 -11.64 10.20 1.69
C SER A 65 -11.60 11.00 0.40
N LYS A 66 -10.43 11.04 -0.24
CA LYS A 66 -10.20 11.79 -1.49
C LYS A 66 -10.12 10.90 -2.73
N SER A 67 -10.11 9.57 -2.57
CA SER A 67 -9.81 8.61 -3.65
C SER A 67 -8.53 8.99 -4.40
N THR A 68 -7.43 9.18 -3.66
CA THR A 68 -6.13 9.53 -4.27
C THR A 68 -5.07 8.50 -3.97
N TRP A 69 -4.20 8.25 -4.94
CA TRP A 69 -3.01 7.42 -4.80
C TRP A 69 -1.74 8.22 -5.08
N ASN A 70 -0.84 8.26 -4.10
CA ASN A 70 0.41 8.99 -4.19
C ASN A 70 1.58 8.13 -3.74
N ILE A 71 2.78 8.48 -4.20
CA ILE A 71 4.03 7.95 -3.66
C ILE A 71 4.59 9.04 -2.77
N LEU A 72 4.88 8.70 -1.52
CA LEU A 72 5.45 9.65 -0.57
C LEU A 72 6.84 10.11 -1.05
N PRO A 73 7.15 11.42 -0.94
CA PRO A 73 8.44 11.97 -1.34
C PRO A 73 9.52 11.70 -0.28
N VAL A 74 9.61 10.46 0.19
CA VAL A 74 10.59 10.01 1.18
C VAL A 74 11.64 9.14 0.48
N LYS A 75 12.84 9.09 1.06
CA LYS A 75 13.87 8.15 0.60
C LYS A 75 13.27 6.74 0.68
N PRO A 76 13.38 5.91 -0.39
CA PRO A 76 12.92 4.54 -0.32
C PRO A 76 13.54 3.84 0.89
N CYS A 77 12.70 3.09 1.62
CA CYS A 77 13.16 2.17 2.64
C CYS A 77 14.27 1.31 2.02
N PRO A 78 15.44 1.16 2.68
CA PRO A 78 16.53 0.35 2.17
C PRO A 78 15.99 -1.01 1.71
N THR A 79 16.02 -1.23 0.40
CA THR A 79 15.48 -2.46 -0.18
C THR A 79 16.30 -3.62 0.33
N PHE A 80 15.63 -4.58 0.96
CA PHE A 80 16.25 -5.85 1.29
C PHE A 80 16.45 -6.59 -0.03
N ARG A 81 17.69 -6.62 -0.54
CA ARG A 81 18.05 -7.41 -1.72
C ARG A 81 17.86 -8.90 -1.39
N GLY A 82 16.65 -9.43 -1.56
CA GLY A 82 16.32 -10.83 -1.30
C GLY A 82 15.00 -11.05 -0.58
N ARG A 83 14.63 -12.33 -0.42
CA ARG A 83 13.38 -12.83 0.20
C ARG A 83 13.31 -12.59 1.72
N ILE A 84 13.90 -11.50 2.21
CA ILE A 84 13.85 -11.19 3.64
C ILE A 84 12.40 -10.87 4.00
N PRO A 85 11.79 -11.60 4.95
CA PRO A 85 10.45 -11.29 5.41
C PRO A 85 10.42 -9.89 6.02
N VAL A 86 9.48 -9.09 5.54
CA VAL A 86 9.22 -7.73 6.04
C VAL A 86 7.79 -7.66 6.52
N LEU A 87 7.62 -7.09 7.70
CA LEU A 87 6.33 -6.68 8.26
C LEU A 87 6.21 -5.15 8.16
N MET A 88 5.02 -4.67 7.84
CA MET A 88 4.67 -3.26 7.98
C MET A 88 3.61 -3.18 9.08
N THR A 89 3.85 -2.33 10.08
CA THR A 89 2.94 -2.18 11.22
C THR A 89 2.80 -0.70 11.59
N GLU A 90 1.71 -0.40 12.27
CA GLU A 90 1.43 0.92 12.84
C GLU A 90 1.54 0.83 14.37
N HIS A 91 2.09 1.88 14.98
CA HIS A 91 2.07 2.06 16.43
C HIS A 91 2.08 3.56 16.75
N GLU A 92 1.06 4.03 17.47
CA GLU A 92 0.89 5.44 17.87
C GLU A 92 0.88 6.43 16.69
N GLY A 93 0.35 6.00 15.54
CA GLY A 93 0.29 6.77 14.31
C GLY A 93 1.54 6.69 13.45
N ASP A 94 2.64 6.16 13.99
CA ASP A 94 3.88 5.94 13.26
C ASP A 94 3.86 4.60 12.52
N ILE A 95 4.53 4.57 11.38
CA ILE A 95 4.60 3.39 10.51
C ILE A 95 6.01 2.80 10.58
N PHE A 96 6.07 1.53 10.96
CA PHE A 96 7.31 0.78 11.10
C PHE A 96 7.40 -0.28 10.02
N VAL A 97 8.59 -0.41 9.44
CA VAL A 97 8.97 -1.51 8.56
C VAL A 97 9.94 -2.38 9.35
N ILE A 98 9.48 -3.56 9.76
CA ILE A 98 10.22 -4.47 10.62
C ILE A 98 10.76 -5.63 9.79
N VAL A 99 12.04 -5.92 9.98
CA VAL A 99 12.72 -7.08 9.44
C VAL A 99 12.85 -8.12 10.54
N TYR A 100 12.54 -9.37 10.23
CA TYR A 100 12.77 -10.49 11.13
C TYR A 100 13.41 -11.63 10.35
N THR A 101 14.31 -12.34 11.02
CA THR A 101 15.10 -13.45 10.48
C THR A 101 15.02 -14.63 11.41
#